data_AF-A0A937QVY6-F1
#
_entry.id   AF-A0A937QVY6-F1
#
_cell.length_a   1.000
_cell.length_b   1.000
_cell.length_c   1.000
_cell.angle_alpha   90.00
_cell.angle_beta   90.00
_cell.angle_gamma   90.00
#
_symmetry.space_group_name_H-M   'P 1'
#
loop_
_entity.id
_entity.type
_entity.pdbx_description
1 polymer ?
#
loop_
_entity_poly.entity_id
_entity_poly.type
_entity_poly.pdbx_seq_one_letter_code
_entity_poly.pdbx_strand_id
1 'polypeptide(L)'
;MVCLLSALPLGAETSGKVKVFILAGQSNMEGKAKMSLLEYQAEQPETRDFFKHLKKDGKWVVRDDVWINFLNRRGNLTVGFGSPGYIGPELEFGNTVANHFHEQGRFGLRLSLSRKRNHLFEDRQSFRRSDTGIDGRREKGVEV
;
A
#
# COMPACT_ATOMS: atom_id res chain seq x y z
N MET A 1 46.31 2.44 -30.06
CA MET A 1 45.02 3.02 -29.66
C MET A 1 44.26 1.94 -28.89
N VAL A 2 44.31 1.98 -27.56
CA VAL A 2 43.67 0.99 -26.67
C VAL A 2 42.43 1.64 -26.09
N CYS A 3 41.26 1.20 -26.50
CA CYS A 3 39.99 1.60 -25.90
C CYS A 3 39.82 0.87 -24.56
N LEU A 4 40.08 1.56 -23.45
CA LEU A 4 39.61 1.13 -22.14
C LEU A 4 38.08 1.34 -22.10
N LEU A 5 37.33 0.25 -22.25
CA LEU A 5 35.90 0.25 -21.96
C LEU A 5 35.74 0.18 -20.43
N SER A 6 35.52 1.32 -19.79
CA SER A 6 35.15 1.37 -18.38
C SER A 6 33.74 0.81 -18.22
N ALA A 7 33.63 -0.44 -17.77
CA ALA A 7 32.36 -1.02 -17.37
C ALA A 7 31.87 -0.30 -16.10
N LEU A 8 30.90 0.59 -16.25
CA LEU A 8 30.12 1.13 -15.13
C LEU A 8 29.34 -0.05 -14.50
N PRO A 9 29.43 -0.28 -13.19
CA PRO A 9 28.59 -1.27 -12.54
C PRO A 9 27.15 -0.76 -12.63
N LEU A 10 26.37 -1.33 -13.55
CA LEU A 10 24.94 -1.11 -13.65
C LEU A 10 24.31 -1.74 -12.41
N GLY A 11 23.78 -0.88 -11.54
CA GLY A 11 22.75 -1.17 -10.53
C GLY A 11 22.96 -2.45 -9.71
N ALA A 12 23.43 -2.28 -8.48
CA ALA A 12 23.05 -3.22 -7.42
C ALA A 12 21.53 -3.13 -7.24
N GLU A 13 20.78 -3.98 -7.95
CA GLU A 13 19.39 -4.31 -7.63
C GLU A 13 19.43 -4.92 -6.23
N THR A 14 19.21 -4.08 -5.22
CA THR A 14 18.92 -4.56 -3.88
C THR A 14 17.69 -5.44 -4.02
N SER A 15 17.88 -6.75 -3.92
CA SER A 15 16.81 -7.73 -3.69
C SER A 15 16.16 -7.38 -2.35
N GLY A 16 15.33 -6.34 -2.38
CA GLY A 16 14.79 -5.67 -1.22
C GLY A 16 13.76 -6.57 -0.60
N LYS A 17 13.95 -6.90 0.67
CA LYS A 17 12.97 -7.70 1.41
C LYS A 17 11.68 -6.90 1.54
N VAL A 18 10.60 -7.38 0.92
CA VAL A 18 9.27 -6.80 1.09
C VAL A 18 8.70 -7.25 2.44
N LYS A 19 8.24 -6.29 3.24
CA LYS A 19 7.48 -6.61 4.46
C LYS A 19 5.99 -6.63 4.12
N VAL A 20 5.35 -7.77 4.39
CA VAL A 20 3.92 -7.97 4.14
C VAL A 20 3.18 -8.11 5.47
N PHE A 21 2.17 -7.29 5.67
CA PHE A 21 1.28 -7.37 6.83
C PHE A 21 -0.10 -7.85 6.40
N ILE A 22 -0.66 -8.77 7.18
CA ILE A 22 -2.01 -9.28 6.97
C ILE A 22 -2.90 -8.71 8.08
N LEU A 23 -3.77 -7.78 7.72
CA LEU A 23 -4.81 -7.29 8.62
C LEU A 23 -6.05 -8.16 8.42
N ALA A 24 -6.39 -8.97 9.42
CA ALA A 24 -7.52 -9.90 9.37
C ALA A 24 -8.47 -9.70 10.54
N GLY A 25 -9.78 -9.73 10.26
CA GLY A 25 -10.81 -9.56 11.26
C GLY A 25 -12.22 -9.61 10.69
N GLN A 26 -13.21 -9.27 11.53
CA GLN A 26 -14.63 -9.21 11.17
C GLN A 26 -15.01 -7.83 10.59
N SER A 27 -16.27 -7.40 10.76
CA SER A 27 -16.86 -6.22 10.13
C SER A 27 -16.14 -4.90 10.41
N ASN A 28 -15.53 -4.73 11.59
CA ASN A 28 -14.79 -3.50 11.90
C ASN A 28 -13.44 -3.44 11.16
N MET A 29 -12.83 -4.59 10.86
CA MET A 29 -11.62 -4.66 10.04
C MET A 29 -11.90 -4.33 8.56
N GLU A 30 -13.16 -4.45 8.12
CA GLU A 30 -13.60 -3.97 6.81
C GLU A 30 -13.46 -2.45 6.67
N GLY A 31 -13.38 -1.71 7.77
CA GLY A 31 -13.50 -0.27 7.77
C GLY A 31 -14.94 0.19 7.64
N LYS A 32 -15.46 0.77 8.73
CA LYS A 32 -16.81 1.34 8.86
C LYS A 32 -16.77 2.78 9.37
N ALA A 33 -15.61 3.42 9.39
CA ALA A 33 -15.48 4.83 9.72
C ALA A 33 -15.77 5.70 8.48
N LYS A 34 -16.76 6.60 8.57
CA LYS A 34 -17.21 7.40 7.42
C LYS A 34 -16.11 8.36 6.97
N MET A 35 -15.94 8.53 5.66
CA MET A 35 -15.05 9.57 5.11
C MET A 35 -15.42 10.97 5.63
N SER A 36 -16.70 11.29 5.72
CA SER A 36 -17.17 12.59 6.22
C SER A 36 -16.75 12.86 7.67
N LEU A 37 -16.64 11.81 8.49
CA LEU A 37 -16.17 11.93 9.87
C LEU A 37 -14.67 12.27 9.90
N LEU A 38 -13.88 11.62 9.05
CA LEU A 38 -12.45 11.92 8.92
C LEU A 38 -12.22 13.33 8.38
N GLU A 39 -13.00 13.76 7.39
CA GLU A 39 -12.97 15.14 6.87
C GLU A 39 -13.22 16.16 7.98
N TYR A 40 -14.31 15.97 8.73
CA TYR A 40 -14.66 16.82 9.87
C TYR A 40 -13.57 16.84 10.95
N GLN A 41 -13.07 15.67 11.36
CA GLN A 41 -12.06 15.54 12.41
C GLN A 41 -10.70 16.13 12.01
N ALA A 42 -10.36 16.10 10.71
CA ALA A 42 -9.14 16.72 10.21
C ALA A 42 -9.17 18.26 10.30
N GLU A 43 -10.34 18.86 10.54
CA GLU A 43 -10.51 20.32 10.61
C GLU A 43 -10.71 20.83 12.04
N GLN A 44 -11.01 19.95 13.01
CA GLN A 44 -11.24 20.37 14.39
C GLN A 44 -9.92 20.76 15.09
N PRO A 45 -9.89 21.85 15.87
CA PRO A 45 -8.67 22.30 16.56
C PRO A 45 -8.03 21.22 17.44
N GLU A 46 -8.84 20.37 18.06
CA GLU A 46 -8.43 19.34 19.01
C GLU A 46 -7.78 18.13 18.35
N THR A 47 -8.16 17.82 17.09
CA THR A 47 -7.74 16.60 16.40
C THR A 47 -7.00 16.84 15.09
N ARG A 48 -7.02 18.07 14.54
CA ARG A 48 -6.34 18.43 13.30
C ARG A 48 -4.87 18.05 13.30
N ASP A 49 -4.17 18.28 14.41
CA ASP A 49 -2.74 18.00 14.52
C ASP A 49 -2.44 16.49 14.43
N PHE A 50 -3.38 15.64 14.85
CA PHE A 50 -3.30 14.19 14.71
C PHE A 50 -3.50 13.75 13.26
N PHE A 51 -4.38 14.40 12.50
CA PHE A 51 -4.70 14.01 11.11
C PHE A 51 -3.88 14.75 10.04
N LYS A 52 -3.00 15.68 10.44
CA LYS A 52 -2.24 16.53 9.50
C LYS A 52 -1.40 15.75 8.50
N HIS A 53 -0.88 14.57 8.86
CA HIS A 53 -0.06 13.75 7.96
C HIS A 53 -0.87 13.12 6.83
N LEU A 54 -2.19 13.02 6.99
CA LEU A 54 -3.08 12.43 5.98
C LEU A 54 -3.48 13.43 4.90
N LYS A 55 -3.32 14.74 5.13
CA LYS A 55 -3.65 15.79 4.15
C LYS A 55 -2.41 16.60 3.76
N LYS A 56 -2.28 16.87 2.47
CA LYS A 56 -1.32 17.83 1.91
C LYS A 56 -2.02 18.71 0.90
N ASP A 57 -1.89 20.02 1.03
CA ASP A 57 -2.52 21.01 0.13
C ASP A 57 -4.03 20.80 -0.04
N GLY A 58 -4.72 20.45 1.06
CA GLY A 58 -6.16 20.17 1.09
C GLY A 58 -6.58 18.83 0.49
N LYS A 59 -5.64 18.00 0.00
CA LYS A 59 -5.91 16.69 -0.60
C LYS A 59 -5.42 15.56 0.28
N TRP A 60 -6.11 14.43 0.23
CA TRP A 60 -5.66 13.20 0.89
C TRP A 60 -4.35 12.72 0.27
N VAL A 61 -3.36 12.42 1.12
CA VAL A 61 -2.06 11.92 0.69
C VAL A 61 -2.21 10.51 0.11
N VAL A 62 -1.49 10.27 -0.98
CA VAL A 62 -1.32 8.96 -1.58
C VAL A 62 0.14 8.56 -1.42
N ARG A 63 0.39 7.45 -0.74
CA ARG A 63 1.73 6.90 -0.47
C ARG A 63 2.10 5.85 -1.50
N ASP A 64 3.19 6.05 -2.21
CA ASP A 64 3.71 5.14 -3.24
C ASP A 64 4.62 4.02 -2.69
N ASP A 65 5.11 4.20 -1.47
CA ASP A 65 5.94 3.25 -0.74
C ASP A 65 5.13 2.11 -0.07
N VAL A 66 3.80 2.26 0.03
CA VAL A 66 2.88 1.27 0.58
C VAL A 66 1.76 0.94 -0.40
N TRP A 67 1.53 -0.34 -0.68
CA TRP A 67 0.36 -0.79 -1.46
C TRP A 67 -0.63 -1.57 -0.61
N ILE A 68 -1.92 -1.38 -0.90
CA ILE A 68 -3.03 -2.12 -0.34
C ILE A 68 -3.55 -3.11 -1.38
N ASN A 69 -3.80 -4.34 -0.95
CA ASN A 69 -4.60 -5.31 -1.67
C ASN A 69 -5.77 -5.73 -0.78
N PHE A 70 -6.99 -5.34 -1.15
CA PHE A 70 -8.22 -5.58 -0.38
C PHE A 70 -9.35 -6.04 -1.30
N LEU A 71 -9.76 -7.31 -1.17
CA LEU A 71 -10.73 -7.94 -2.09
C LEU A 71 -10.33 -7.69 -3.57
N ASN A 72 -11.20 -7.03 -4.34
CA ASN A 72 -10.99 -6.67 -5.76
C ASN A 72 -10.38 -5.27 -5.95
N ARG A 73 -9.91 -4.63 -4.87
CA ARG A 73 -9.37 -3.27 -4.87
C ARG A 73 -7.89 -3.31 -4.55
N ARG A 74 -7.09 -2.68 -5.42
CA ARG A 74 -5.64 -2.61 -5.29
C ARG A 74 -5.18 -1.20 -5.60
N GLY A 75 -4.17 -0.74 -4.89
CA GLY A 75 -3.57 0.56 -5.15
C GLY A 75 -2.64 1.00 -4.04
N ASN A 76 -2.13 2.20 -4.19
CA ASN A 76 -1.28 2.88 -3.22
C ASN A 76 -2.07 3.25 -1.97
N LEU A 77 -1.42 3.28 -0.81
CA LEU A 77 -2.05 3.61 0.46
C LEU A 77 -2.61 5.03 0.42
N THR A 78 -3.92 5.12 0.56
CA THR A 78 -4.68 6.36 0.70
C THR A 78 -6.02 6.06 1.36
N VAL A 79 -6.88 7.06 1.49
CA VAL A 79 -8.22 6.90 2.04
C VAL A 79 -9.11 6.02 1.15
N GLY A 80 -10.18 5.51 1.75
CA GLY A 80 -11.27 4.85 1.04
C GLY A 80 -11.13 3.34 0.89
N PHE A 81 -10.06 2.70 1.38
CA PHE A 81 -9.88 1.23 1.36
C PHE A 81 -10.74 0.44 2.36
N GLY A 82 -11.63 1.11 3.10
CA GLY A 82 -12.67 0.44 3.87
C GLY A 82 -13.86 -0.01 3.01
N SER A 83 -15.01 -0.19 3.65
CA SER A 83 -16.30 -0.34 2.95
C SER A 83 -16.52 0.83 1.97
N PRO A 84 -17.34 0.69 0.91
CA PRO A 84 -17.56 1.78 -0.05
C PRO A 84 -17.96 3.10 0.64
N GLY A 85 -17.10 4.13 0.55
CA GLY A 85 -17.29 5.43 1.23
C GLY A 85 -16.74 5.51 2.67
N TYR A 86 -16.00 4.51 3.12
CA TYR A 86 -15.45 4.39 4.47
C TYR A 86 -13.93 4.16 4.46
N ILE A 87 -13.31 4.46 5.60
CA ILE A 87 -11.93 4.09 5.92
C ILE A 87 -11.94 2.94 6.93
N GLY A 88 -10.86 2.18 6.95
CA GLY A 88 -10.58 1.23 8.02
C GLY A 88 -9.24 1.48 8.70
N PRO A 89 -8.80 0.51 9.52
CA PRO A 89 -7.55 0.61 10.25
C PRO A 89 -6.31 0.59 9.33
N GLU A 90 -6.46 0.23 8.06
CA GLU A 90 -5.38 0.21 7.07
C GLU A 90 -4.69 1.56 6.92
N LEU A 91 -5.46 2.65 7.02
CA LEU A 91 -4.97 3.98 6.73
C LEU A 91 -3.89 4.38 7.74
N GLU A 92 -4.19 4.29 9.02
CA GLU A 92 -3.26 4.71 10.07
C GLU A 92 -2.19 3.65 10.34
N PHE A 93 -2.56 2.36 10.26
CA PHE A 93 -1.60 1.27 10.37
C PHE A 93 -0.53 1.36 9.29
N GLY A 94 -0.94 1.54 8.02
CA GLY A 94 -0.02 1.66 6.91
C GLY A 94 0.92 2.86 7.04
N ASN A 95 0.40 4.02 7.47
CA ASN A 95 1.23 5.20 7.72
C ASN A 95 2.23 4.97 8.84
N THR A 96 1.78 4.43 9.97
CA THR A 96 2.63 4.20 11.15
C THR A 96 3.75 3.22 10.85
N VAL A 97 3.42 2.09 10.23
CA VAL A 97 4.39 1.03 9.93
C VAL A 97 5.38 1.47 8.86
N ALA A 98 4.93 2.16 7.81
CA ALA A 98 5.83 2.67 6.80
C ALA A 98 6.81 3.68 7.38
N ASN A 99 6.33 4.64 8.19
CA ASN A 99 7.18 5.61 8.89
C ASN A 99 8.22 4.93 9.80
N HIS A 100 7.86 3.84 10.48
CA HIS A 100 8.78 3.10 11.33
C HIS A 100 9.90 2.39 10.54
N PHE A 101 9.61 1.89 9.34
CA PHE A 101 10.55 1.11 8.54
C PHE A 101 11.13 1.87 7.34
N HIS A 102 11.03 3.20 7.32
CA HIS A 102 11.36 4.12 6.21
C HIS A 102 12.70 3.84 5.48
N GLU A 103 13.62 3.09 6.08
CA GLU A 103 14.95 2.78 5.55
C GLU A 103 15.07 1.40 4.86
N GLN A 104 14.08 0.49 4.95
CA GLN A 104 14.31 -0.93 4.61
C GLN A 104 13.46 -1.54 3.48
N GLY A 105 12.87 -0.71 2.62
CA GLY A 105 12.29 -1.15 1.35
C GLY A 105 10.79 -0.99 1.22
N ARG A 106 10.24 -1.56 0.14
CA ARG A 106 8.86 -1.45 -0.32
C ARG A 106 7.87 -2.22 0.60
N PHE A 107 6.77 -1.61 1.04
CA PHE A 107 5.80 -2.21 1.99
C PHE A 107 4.50 -2.68 1.35
N GLY A 108 4.12 -3.94 1.61
CA GLY A 108 2.83 -4.49 1.20
C GLY A 108 1.86 -4.65 2.35
N LEU A 109 0.66 -4.09 2.20
CA LEU A 109 -0.46 -4.31 3.10
C LEU A 109 -1.51 -5.20 2.41
N ARG A 110 -1.77 -6.39 2.95
CA ARG A 110 -2.89 -7.23 2.52
C ARG A 110 -3.98 -7.14 3.58
N LEU A 111 -5.15 -6.64 3.19
CA LEU A 111 -6.33 -6.74 4.05
C LEU A 111 -7.11 -8.00 3.66
N SER A 112 -7.30 -8.86 4.65
CA SER A 112 -8.12 -10.07 4.54
C SER A 112 -9.37 -9.91 5.38
N LEU A 113 -10.54 -10.09 4.76
CA LEU A 113 -11.82 -10.10 5.46
C LEU A 113 -12.21 -11.52 5.79
N SER A 114 -12.27 -11.86 7.08
CA SER A 114 -12.86 -13.12 7.49
C SER A 114 -14.33 -12.88 7.85
N ARG A 115 -15.22 -12.97 6.85
CA ARG A 115 -16.68 -12.92 7.09
C ARG A 115 -17.20 -14.19 7.78
N LYS A 116 -16.49 -15.33 7.72
CA LYS A 116 -16.78 -16.59 8.46
C LYS A 116 -15.50 -17.44 8.62
N ARG A 117 -15.48 -18.25 9.69
CA ARG A 117 -14.38 -19.07 10.27
C ARG A 117 -13.32 -19.75 9.38
N ASN A 118 -13.41 -19.82 8.04
CA ASN A 118 -12.53 -20.65 7.20
C ASN A 118 -11.90 -19.99 5.94
N HIS A 119 -11.97 -18.67 5.72
CA HIS A 119 -11.52 -18.04 4.44
C HIS A 119 -10.03 -17.66 4.33
N LEU A 120 -9.20 -17.86 5.38
CA LEU A 120 -7.78 -17.49 5.32
C LEU A 120 -6.97 -18.23 4.23
N PHE A 121 -7.44 -19.39 3.78
CA PHE A 121 -6.70 -20.26 2.87
C PHE A 121 -6.74 -19.80 1.40
N GLU A 122 -7.87 -19.24 0.95
CA GLU A 122 -8.01 -18.74 -0.43
C GLU A 122 -7.20 -17.46 -0.66
N ASP A 123 -7.10 -16.61 0.37
CA ASP A 123 -6.30 -15.38 0.29
C ASP A 123 -4.82 -15.66 0.05
N ARG A 124 -4.29 -16.77 0.58
CA ARG A 124 -2.90 -17.20 0.41
C ARG A 124 -2.54 -17.49 -1.06
N GLN A 125 -3.51 -17.98 -1.85
CA GLN A 125 -3.28 -18.30 -3.27
C GLN A 125 -3.35 -17.07 -4.18
N SER A 126 -4.17 -16.08 -3.83
CA SER A 126 -4.29 -14.83 -4.59
C SER A 126 -2.99 -14.01 -4.58
N PHE A 127 -2.25 -14.07 -3.47
CA PHE A 127 -0.97 -13.37 -3.27
C PHE A 127 0.13 -13.86 -4.21
N ARG A 128 0.29 -15.19 -4.35
CA ARG A 128 1.30 -15.78 -5.25
C ARG A 128 1.13 -15.34 -6.71
N ARG A 129 -0.09 -15.01 -7.14
CA ARG A 129 -0.38 -14.54 -8.51
C ARG A 129 -0.13 -13.04 -8.72
N SER A 130 -0.17 -12.22 -7.67
CA SER A 130 0.12 -10.78 -7.79
C SER A 130 1.60 -10.48 -7.91
N ASP A 131 2.48 -11.31 -7.33
CA ASP A 131 3.94 -11.12 -7.43
C ASP A 131 4.46 -11.40 -8.85
N THR A 132 3.79 -12.26 -9.62
CA THR A 132 4.15 -12.55 -11.02
C THR A 132 3.71 -11.48 -12.02
N GLY A 133 2.95 -10.47 -11.60
CA GLY A 133 2.40 -9.43 -12.47
C GLY A 133 3.15 -8.09 -12.46
N ILE A 134 4.28 -8.00 -11.75
CA ILE A 134 5.02 -6.74 -11.54
C ILE A 134 6.20 -6.59 -12.54
N ASP A 135 6.49 -7.61 -13.33
CA ASP A 135 7.56 -7.62 -14.36
C ASP A 135 7.03 -7.43 -15.80
N GLY A 136 6.21 -6.39 -15.99
CA GLY A 136 5.51 -6.15 -17.27
C GLY A 136 5.76 -4.77 -17.86
N ARG A 137 6.98 -4.23 -17.76
CA ARG A 137 7.32 -3.00 -18.49
C ARG A 137 7.65 -3.36 -19.95
N ARG A 138 6.63 -3.18 -20.80
CA ARG A 138 6.65 -3.26 -22.27
C ARG A 138 7.99 -2.89 -22.89
N GLU A 139 8.70 -3.86 -23.46
CA GLU A 139 9.56 -3.59 -24.62
C GLU A 139 8.63 -3.39 -25.82
N LYS A 140 8.49 -2.14 -26.25
CA LYS A 140 7.96 -1.83 -27.57
C LYS A 140 9.02 -2.28 -28.57
N GLY A 141 8.63 -3.17 -29.48
CA GLY A 141 9.44 -3.57 -30.61
C GLY A 141 9.92 -2.35 -31.41
N VAL A 142 11.22 -2.33 -31.68
CA VAL A 142 11.80 -1.57 -32.79
C VAL A 142 11.98 -2.59 -33.90
N GLU A 143 11.21 -2.38 -34.96
CA GLU A 143 11.30 -3.08 -36.24
C GLU A 143 12.59 -2.64 -36.95
N VAL A 144 13.41 -3.61 -37.36
CA VAL A 144 14.42 -3.49 -38.44
C VAL A 144 14.31 -4.72 -39.33
#